data_AF-A0AAP0E8I2-F1
#
_entry.id   AF-A0AAP0E8I2-F1
#
_cell.length_a   1.000
_cell.length_b   1.000
_cell.length_c   1.000
_cell.angle_alpha   90.00
_cell.angle_beta   90.00
_cell.angle_gamma   90.00
#
_symmetry.space_group_name_H-M   'P 1'
#
loop_
_entity.id
_entity.type
_entity.pdbx_description
1 polymer ?
#
loop_
_entity_poly.entity_id
_entity_poly.type
_entity_poly.pdbx_seq_one_letter_code
_entity_poly.pdbx_strand_id
1 'polypeptide(L)'
;MGEEEVSHMEVYHEVMPKARNFQFANETFVAVRTSHGIRGEHLIGWECPPTHWSKINTDGALKRDHGEASAGGLIRDSSGDWKGWICNES
;
A
#
# COMPACT_ATOMS: atom_id res chain seq x y z
N MET A 1 -19.54 -22.91 4.99
CA MET A 1 -18.07 -23.06 4.91
C MET A 1 -17.62 -22.90 3.44
N GLY A 2 -18.02 -21.81 2.78
CA GLY A 2 -17.82 -21.64 1.33
C GLY A 2 -17.84 -20.19 0.83
N GLU A 3 -18.23 -19.22 1.66
CA GLU A 3 -18.22 -17.79 1.28
C GLU A 3 -16.89 -17.11 1.66
N GLU A 4 -16.29 -17.46 2.80
CA GLU A 4 -15.00 -16.90 3.25
C GLU A 4 -13.79 -17.30 2.38
N GLU A 5 -13.83 -18.49 1.76
CA GLU A 5 -12.74 -18.99 0.92
C GLU A 5 -12.76 -18.33 -0.47
N VAL A 6 -13.97 -18.06 -1.00
CA VAL A 6 -14.17 -17.30 -2.24
C VAL A 6 -13.71 -15.84 -2.05
N SER A 7 -14.05 -15.24 -0.91
CA SER A 7 -13.59 -13.89 -0.54
C SER A 7 -12.06 -13.78 -0.49
N HIS A 8 -11.36 -14.77 0.07
CA HIS A 8 -9.89 -14.78 0.11
C HIS A 8 -9.22 -14.84 -1.28
N MET A 9 -9.78 -15.63 -2.20
CA MET A 9 -9.29 -15.71 -3.57
C MET A 9 -9.46 -14.38 -4.31
N GLU A 10 -10.61 -13.71 -4.16
CA GLU A 10 -10.88 -12.41 -4.77
C GLU A 10 -9.89 -11.32 -4.30
N VAL A 11 -9.61 -11.28 -3.00
CA VAL A 11 -8.63 -10.36 -2.40
C VAL A 11 -7.22 -10.62 -2.94
N TYR A 12 -6.83 -11.89 -3.01
CA TYR A 12 -5.53 -12.27 -3.54
C TYR A 12 -5.39 -11.86 -5.01
N HIS A 13 -6.45 -12.03 -5.80
CA HIS A 13 -6.45 -11.65 -7.21
C HIS A 13 -6.43 -10.13 -7.45
N GLU A 14 -6.93 -9.30 -6.55
CA GLU A 14 -6.85 -7.85 -6.71
C GLU A 14 -5.55 -7.24 -6.13
N VAL A 15 -5.16 -7.66 -4.93
CA VAL A 15 -4.05 -7.06 -4.18
C VAL A 15 -2.70 -7.53 -4.71
N MET A 16 -2.55 -8.83 -4.98
CA MET A 16 -1.23 -9.39 -5.31
C MET A 16 -0.68 -8.94 -6.65
N PRO A 17 -1.48 -8.72 -7.72
CA PRO A 17 -0.95 -8.12 -8.95
C PRO A 17 -0.42 -6.70 -8.72
N LYS A 18 -1.14 -5.86 -7.96
CA LYS A 18 -0.71 -4.50 -7.63
C LYS A 18 0.58 -4.50 -6.79
N ALA A 19 0.66 -5.39 -5.79
CA ALA A 19 1.85 -5.57 -4.96
C ALA A 19 3.06 -6.08 -5.78
N ARG A 20 2.86 -7.09 -6.65
CA ARG A 20 3.91 -7.59 -7.55
C ARG A 20 4.39 -6.53 -8.53
N ASN A 21 3.49 -5.73 -9.09
CA ASN A 21 3.86 -4.64 -9.99
C ASN A 21 4.71 -3.58 -9.27
N PHE A 22 4.37 -3.24 -8.03
CA PHE A 22 5.18 -2.35 -7.20
C PHE A 22 6.57 -2.94 -6.90
N GLN A 23 6.62 -4.21 -6.49
CA GLN A 23 7.87 -4.91 -6.21
C GLN A 23 8.75 -5.00 -7.46
N PHE A 24 8.19 -5.40 -8.60
CA PHE A 24 8.89 -5.49 -9.87
C PHE A 24 9.39 -4.13 -10.35
N ALA A 25 8.58 -3.07 -10.21
CA ALA A 25 9.02 -1.71 -10.51
C ALA A 25 10.21 -1.29 -9.62
N ASN A 26 10.17 -1.63 -8.33
CA ASN A 26 11.24 -1.32 -7.39
C ASN A 26 12.53 -2.12 -7.69
N GLU A 27 12.42 -3.41 -7.97
CA GLU A 27 13.55 -4.29 -8.36
C GLU A 27 14.15 -3.86 -9.71
N THR A 28 13.31 -3.49 -10.68
CA THR A 28 13.75 -2.93 -11.96
C THR A 28 14.44 -1.58 -11.76
N PHE A 29 13.96 -0.74 -10.83
CA PHE A 29 14.61 0.53 -10.49
C PHE A 29 16.00 0.35 -9.87
N VAL A 30 16.19 -0.72 -9.09
CA VAL A 30 17.51 -1.10 -8.54
C VAL A 30 18.44 -1.62 -9.65
N ALA A 31 17.94 -2.45 -10.56
CA ALA A 31 18.72 -3.02 -11.65
C ALA A 31 19.15 -1.97 -12.71
N VAL A 32 18.29 -0.99 -13.02
CA VAL A 32 18.54 0.05 -14.04
C VAL A 32 19.57 1.09 -13.58
N ARG A 33 19.99 1.16 -12.31
CA ARG A 33 21.15 2.01 -11.93
C ARG A 33 22.46 1.62 -12.65
N THR A 34 22.51 0.45 -13.30
CA THR A 34 23.70 -0.10 -13.96
C THR A 34 23.70 0.08 -15.49
N SER A 35 22.59 0.47 -16.12
CA SER A 35 22.51 0.75 -17.56
C SER A 35 21.56 1.93 -17.82
N HIS A 36 21.81 2.77 -18.81
CA HIS A 36 21.10 4.05 -19.07
C HIS A 36 19.62 3.90 -19.49
N GLY A 37 18.82 3.12 -18.77
CA GLY A 37 17.39 2.91 -19.03
C GLY A 37 16.57 4.18 -18.79
N ILE A 38 15.61 4.42 -19.67
CA ILE A 38 14.66 5.53 -19.57
C ILE A 38 13.80 5.31 -18.32
N ARG A 39 13.88 6.23 -17.36
CA ARG A 39 13.01 6.24 -16.18
C ARG A 39 11.59 6.61 -16.60
N GLY A 40 10.68 5.64 -16.60
CA GLY A 40 9.24 5.88 -16.70
C GLY A 40 8.67 6.29 -15.34
N GLU A 41 7.92 7.39 -15.30
CA GLU A 41 7.13 7.76 -14.13
C GLU A 41 5.71 7.17 -14.28
N HIS A 42 5.27 6.44 -13.26
CA HIS A 42 3.92 5.90 -13.19
C HIS A 42 3.22 6.49 -11.95
N LEU A 43 2.15 7.24 -12.19
CA LEU A 43 1.29 7.74 -11.12
C LEU A 43 0.34 6.64 -10.68
N ILE A 44 0.58 6.10 -9.47
CA ILE A 44 -0.34 5.16 -8.84
C ILE A 44 -1.24 5.97 -7.92
N GLY A 45 -2.46 6.25 -8.40
CA GLY A 45 -3.48 6.94 -7.62
C GLY A 45 -4.11 6.03 -6.57
N TRP A 46 -4.67 6.63 -5.52
CA TRP A 46 -5.53 5.91 -4.59
C TRP A 46 -6.90 5.68 -5.24
N GLU A 47 -7.39 4.45 -5.17
CA GLU A 47 -8.74 4.07 -5.60
C GLU A 47 -9.52 3.49 -4.41
N CYS A 48 -10.84 3.67 -4.39
CA CYS A 48 -11.68 3.02 -3.38
C CYS A 48 -11.49 1.49 -3.41
N PRO A 49 -11.48 0.81 -2.26
CA PRO A 49 -11.50 -0.65 -2.24
C PRO A 49 -12.88 -1.17 -2.70
N PRO A 50 -13.01 -2.47 -3.02
CA PRO A 50 -14.30 -3.08 -3.34
C PRO A 50 -15.35 -2.89 -2.24
N THR A 51 -16.62 -3.06 -2.58
CA THR A 51 -17.74 -2.98 -1.62
C THR A 51 -17.49 -3.91 -0.43
N HIS A 52 -17.80 -3.42 0.79
CA HIS A 52 -17.58 -4.10 2.07
C HIS A 52 -16.12 -4.21 2.52
N TRP A 53 -15.18 -3.62 1.77
CA TRP A 53 -13.78 -3.52 2.18
C TRP A 53 -13.44 -2.16 2.75
N SER A 54 -12.39 -2.14 3.58
CA SER A 54 -11.71 -0.92 4.00
C SER A 54 -10.25 -0.97 3.56
N LYS A 55 -9.70 0.18 3.20
CA LYS A 55 -8.29 0.36 2.86
C LYS A 55 -7.61 1.16 3.95
N ILE A 56 -6.45 0.67 4.39
CA ILE A 56 -5.62 1.35 5.37
C ILE A 56 -4.42 1.95 4.63
N ASN A 57 -4.23 3.26 4.77
CA ASN A 57 -2.99 3.93 4.39
C ASN A 57 -2.15 4.09 5.64
N THR A 58 -0.90 3.65 5.62
CA THR A 58 0.05 3.80 6.74
C THR A 58 1.26 4.60 6.29
N ASP A 59 1.82 5.37 7.21
CA ASP A 59 3.07 6.10 7.04
C ASP A 59 3.86 6.08 8.34
N GLY A 60 5.18 6.26 8.25
CA GLY A 60 6.07 6.28 9.40
C GLY A 60 7.18 7.31 9.25
N ALA A 61 7.52 7.94 10.37
CA ALA A 61 8.61 8.92 10.45
C ALA A 61 9.67 8.45 11.45
N LEU A 62 10.95 8.72 11.11
CA LEU A 62 12.10 8.49 11.98
C LEU A 62 12.87 9.78 12.17
N LYS A 63 12.95 10.25 13.41
CA LYS A 63 13.75 11.39 13.81
C LYS A 63 15.14 10.92 14.25
N ARG A 64 16.10 10.94 13.31
CA ARG A 64 17.41 10.28 13.46
C ARG A 64 18.28 10.82 14.59
N ASP A 65 18.15 12.09 14.91
CA ASP A 65 18.90 12.81 15.94
C ASP A 65 18.47 12.43 17.38
N HIS A 66 17.20 12.06 17.57
CA HIS A 66 16.67 11.65 18.88
C HIS A 66 16.36 10.16 18.99
N GLY A 67 16.49 9.40 17.90
CA GLY A 67 16.13 7.97 17.88
C GLY A 67 14.63 7.71 18.03
N GLU A 68 13.80 8.74 17.83
CA GLU A 68 12.35 8.67 17.96
C GLU A 68 11.73 8.19 16.65
N ALA A 69 10.79 7.26 16.74
CA ALA A 69 10.00 6.80 15.62
C ALA A 69 8.52 6.98 15.90
N SER A 70 7.76 7.35 14.88
CA SER A 70 6.30 7.38 14.95
C SER A 70 5.71 6.70 13.73
N ALA A 71 4.51 6.16 13.90
CA ALA A 71 3.76 5.55 12.82
C ALA A 71 2.30 5.96 12.93
N GLY A 72 1.67 6.16 11.79
CA GLY A 72 0.27 6.49 11.72
C GLY A 72 -0.41 5.87 10.51
N GLY A 73 -1.72 6.00 10.48
CA GLY A 73 -2.50 5.58 9.35
C GLY A 73 -3.93 6.07 9.37
N LEU A 74 -4.56 6.01 8.19
CA LEU A 74 -5.94 6.38 7.96
C LEU A 74 -6.70 5.18 7.39
N ILE A 75 -7.89 4.94 7.92
CA ILE A 75 -8.81 3.91 7.46
C ILE A 75 -9.91 4.57 6.63
N ARG A 76 -10.10 4.10 5.40
CA ARG A 76 -11.20 4.50 4.52
C ARG A 76 -12.03 3.29 4.10
N ASP A 77 -13.34 3.44 4.03
CA ASP A 77 -14.23 2.38 3.52
C ASP A 77 -14.31 2.36 1.98
N SER A 78 -15.22 1.55 1.45
CA SER A 78 -15.48 1.40 0.03
C SER A 78 -16.11 2.61 -0.65
N SER A 79 -16.72 3.56 0.09
CA SER A 79 -17.10 4.87 -0.47
C SER A 79 -15.95 5.88 -0.45
N GLY A 80 -14.82 5.53 0.17
CA GLY A 80 -13.69 6.43 0.40
C GLY A 80 -13.88 7.34 1.60
N ASP A 81 -14.93 7.11 2.40
CA ASP A 81 -15.20 7.88 3.60
C ASP A 81 -14.23 7.49 4.70
N TRP A 82 -13.79 8.49 5.47
CA TRP A 82 -12.88 8.27 6.57
C TRP A 82 -13.62 7.61 7.73
N LYS A 83 -13.11 6.48 8.21
CA LYS A 83 -13.70 5.74 9.33
C LYS A 83 -12.91 5.82 10.61
N GLY A 84 -11.65 6.22 10.52
CA GLY A 84 -10.78 6.37 11.68
C GLY A 84 -9.33 6.48 11.28
N TRP A 85 -8.49 6.58 12.31
CA TRP A 85 -7.05 6.70 12.18
C TRP A 85 -6.36 5.88 13.27
N ILE A 86 -5.10 5.55 13.03
CA ILE A 86 -4.21 4.90 13.98
C ILE A 86 -3.03 5.84 14.15
N CYS A 87 -2.61 6.09 15.39
CA CYS A 87 -1.33 6.75 15.67
C CYS A 87 -0.65 6.01 16.81
N ASN A 88 0.65 5.80 16.68
CA ASN A 88 1.49 5.35 17.77
C ASN A 88 2.64 6.34 17.92
N GLU A 89 2.78 6.88 19.12
CA GLU A 89 3.89 7.73 19.53
C GLU A 89 4.75 6.88 20.49
N SER A 90 6.05 6.79 20.22
CA SER A 90 7.03 6.11 21.09
C SER A 90 7.86 7.09 21.88
#